data_AF-A0ABD3EPM7-F1
#
_entry.id   AF-A0ABD3EPM7-F1
#
_cell.length_a   1.000
_cell.length_b   1.000
_cell.length_c   1.000
_cell.angle_alpha   90.00
_cell.angle_beta   90.00
_cell.angle_gamma   90.00
#
_symmetry.space_group_name_H-M   'P 1'
#
loop_
_entity.id
_entity.type
_entity.pdbx_description
1 polymer ?
#
loop_
_entity_poly.entity_id
_entity_poly.type
_entity_poly.pdbx_seq_one_letter_code
_entity_poly.pdbx_strand_id
1 'polypeptide(L)'
;MRDVRTNTTATFYDQQILRRYTENDRIVIVWRAYIEPLEFEKRSVSGLCFLEKGYVLITRHDHEEEEDSGNATFSKVSTCYMLTPTATGRKLRHDSQTISLIDFVFNAVSANMSMIIEKVENVLLDQTIHKHKSC
;
A
#
# COMPACT_ATOMS: atom_id res chain seq x y z
N MET A 1 -3.26 -8.45 -11.97
CA MET A 1 -3.96 -8.76 -10.69
C MET A 1 -5.30 -9.42 -10.99
N ARG A 2 -5.75 -10.32 -10.10
CA ARG A 2 -7.08 -10.96 -10.19
C ARG A 2 -7.84 -10.67 -8.91
N ASP A 3 -9.03 -10.12 -9.02
CA ASP A 3 -9.97 -10.09 -7.90
C ASP A 3 -10.65 -11.46 -7.82
N VAL A 4 -10.48 -12.15 -6.69
CA VAL A 4 -10.98 -13.52 -6.50
C VAL A 4 -12.51 -13.55 -6.33
N ARG A 5 -13.11 -12.44 -5.90
CA ARG A 5 -14.54 -12.32 -5.61
C ARG A 5 -15.35 -12.07 -6.87
N THR A 6 -14.85 -11.22 -7.75
CA THR A 6 -15.54 -10.86 -9.01
C THR A 6 -15.02 -11.64 -10.22
N ASN A 7 -13.93 -12.41 -10.06
CA ASN A 7 -13.17 -13.04 -11.15
C ASN A 7 -12.71 -12.02 -12.22
N THR A 8 -12.66 -10.74 -11.86
CA THR A 8 -12.18 -9.67 -12.73
C THR A 8 -10.66 -9.74 -12.79
N THR A 9 -10.13 -9.59 -14.00
CA THR A 9 -8.69 -9.59 -14.24
C THR A 9 -8.29 -8.29 -14.90
N ALA A 10 -7.13 -7.81 -14.51
CA ALA A 10 -6.54 -6.61 -15.07
C ALA A 10 -5.03 -6.71 -15.07
N THR A 11 -4.42 -6.19 -16.13
CA THR A 11 -2.97 -6.12 -16.31
C THR A 11 -2.55 -4.67 -16.23
N PHE A 12 -1.50 -4.40 -15.46
CA PHE A 12 -0.99 -3.06 -15.23
C PHE A 12 0.50 -3.04 -15.50
N TYR A 13 0.97 -1.92 -16.04
CA TYR A 13 2.33 -1.46 -15.84
C TYR A 13 2.38 -0.66 -14.54
N ASP A 14 3.29 -1.00 -13.64
CA ASP A 14 3.51 -0.27 -12.40
C ASP A 14 4.99 0.05 -12.28
N GLN A 15 5.29 1.31 -12.01
CA GLN A 15 6.63 1.80 -11.75
C GLN A 15 6.63 2.60 -10.46
N GLN A 16 7.34 2.09 -9.46
CA GLN A 16 7.44 2.69 -8.14
C GLN A 16 8.87 3.17 -7.84
N ILE A 17 8.97 4.32 -7.17
CA ILE A 17 10.19 4.80 -6.54
C ILE A 17 9.95 4.99 -5.05
N LEU A 18 10.92 4.58 -4.23
CA LEU A 18 10.85 4.70 -2.78
C LEU A 18 12.09 5.38 -2.24
N ARG A 19 11.94 6.10 -1.13
CA ARG A 19 13.06 6.70 -0.40
C ARG A 19 12.83 6.59 1.10
N ARG A 20 13.87 6.17 1.83
CA ARG A 20 13.90 6.11 3.28
C ARG A 20 14.60 7.34 3.86
N TYR A 21 14.00 7.92 4.89
CA TYR A 21 14.57 8.95 5.75
C TYR A 21 14.66 8.40 7.17
N THR A 22 15.78 8.66 7.82
CA THR A 22 16.02 8.29 9.22
C THR A 22 16.22 9.57 9.99
N GLU A 23 15.33 9.80 10.94
CA GLU A 23 15.35 10.94 11.86
C GLU A 23 15.61 10.42 13.28
N ASN A 24 15.75 11.32 14.26
CA ASN A 24 16.16 10.94 15.63
C ASN A 24 15.15 10.01 16.32
N ASP A 25 13.86 10.24 16.07
CA ASP A 25 12.72 9.62 16.76
C ASP A 25 11.86 8.75 15.83
N ARG A 26 12.11 8.79 14.51
CA ARG A 26 11.26 8.15 13.52
C ARG A 26 12.00 7.75 12.24
N ILE A 27 11.40 6.79 11.54
CA ILE A 27 11.77 6.44 10.17
C ILE A 27 10.58 6.75 9.27
N VAL A 28 10.84 7.44 8.16
CA VAL A 28 9.83 7.75 7.15
C VAL A 28 10.24 7.11 5.83
N ILE A 29 9.39 6.26 5.27
CA ILE A 29 9.56 5.73 3.92
C ILE A 29 8.51 6.40 3.06
N VAL A 30 8.92 7.18 2.06
CA VAL A 30 7.98 7.78 1.09
C VAL A 30 8.08 7.04 -0.23
N TRP A 31 6.98 7.00 -0.97
CA TRP A 31 6.99 6.50 -2.34
C TRP A 31 6.12 7.34 -3.27
N ARG A 32 6.45 7.22 -4.55
CA ARG A 32 5.57 7.61 -5.66
C ARG A 32 5.49 6.44 -6.63
N ALA A 33 4.30 6.20 -7.17
CA ALA A 33 4.11 5.20 -8.20
C ALA A 33 3.35 5.77 -9.40
N TYR A 34 3.66 5.23 -10.58
CA TYR A 34 2.91 5.41 -11.81
C TYR A 34 2.30 4.07 -12.18
N ILE A 35 0.97 4.03 -12.25
CA ILE A 35 0.23 2.81 -12.59
C ILE A 35 -0.56 3.07 -13.88
N GLU A 36 -0.31 2.27 -14.90
CA GLU A 36 -1.00 2.32 -16.18
C GLU A 36 -1.72 0.99 -16.42
N PRO A 37 -3.07 0.98 -16.40
CA PRO A 37 -3.82 -0.20 -16.83
C PRO A 37 -3.60 -0.45 -18.33
N LEU A 38 -3.19 -1.66 -18.65
CA LEU A 38 -3.00 -2.12 -20.02
C LEU A 38 -4.23 -2.89 -20.52
N GLU A 39 -4.83 -3.69 -19.62
CA GLU A 39 -6.02 -4.48 -19.90
C GLU A 39 -6.94 -4.54 -18.68
N PHE A 40 -8.25 -4.43 -18.89
CA PHE A 40 -9.29 -4.63 -17.89
C PHE A 40 -10.46 -5.41 -18.52
N GLU A 41 -10.87 -6.52 -17.91
CA GLU A 41 -11.93 -7.39 -18.43
C GLU A 41 -11.72 -7.82 -19.90
N LYS A 42 -10.48 -8.20 -20.25
CA LYS A 42 -10.07 -8.60 -21.61
C LYS A 42 -10.19 -7.48 -22.66
N ARG A 43 -10.29 -6.22 -22.23
CA ARG A 43 -10.32 -5.04 -23.10
C ARG A 43 -9.08 -4.20 -22.84
N SER A 44 -8.43 -3.75 -23.90
CA SER A 44 -7.32 -2.81 -23.78
C SER A 44 -7.81 -1.49 -23.18
N VAL A 45 -7.03 -0.97 -22.24
CA VAL A 45 -7.25 0.33 -21.62
C VAL A 45 -6.20 1.31 -22.16
N SER A 46 -6.62 2.54 -22.41
CA SER A 46 -5.71 3.64 -22.76
C SER A 46 -6.27 4.97 -22.29
N GLY A 47 -5.40 5.96 -22.09
CA GLY A 47 -5.80 7.32 -21.71
C GLY A 47 -6.15 7.52 -20.24
N LEU A 48 -5.90 6.53 -19.39
CA LEU A 48 -6.03 6.60 -17.93
C LEU A 48 -4.75 6.07 -17.30
N CYS A 49 -4.19 6.82 -16.36
CA CYS A 49 -3.15 6.36 -15.45
C CYS A 49 -3.50 6.75 -14.02
N PHE A 50 -2.78 6.21 -13.05
CA PHE A 50 -2.91 6.56 -11.65
C PHE A 50 -1.55 6.99 -11.12
N LEU A 51 -1.56 8.14 -10.44
CA LEU A 51 -0.41 8.66 -9.73
C LEU A 51 -0.61 8.35 -8.26
N GLU A 52 0.25 7.48 -7.73
CA GLU A 52 0.26 7.16 -6.32
C GLU A 52 1.31 8.01 -5.60
N LYS A 53 0.99 8.41 -4.38
CA LYS A 53 1.96 8.89 -3.40
C LYS A 53 1.57 8.35 -2.04
N GLY A 54 2.56 7.97 -1.24
CA GLY A 54 2.30 7.51 0.11
C GLY A 54 3.54 7.56 0.98
N TYR A 55 3.33 7.27 2.27
CA TYR A 55 4.38 7.10 3.24
C TYR A 55 4.06 6.03 4.28
N VAL A 56 5.11 5.41 4.80
CA VAL A 56 5.12 4.62 6.03
C VAL A 56 5.88 5.44 7.06
N LEU A 57 5.24 5.66 8.20
CA LEU A 57 5.83 6.29 9.37
C LEU A 57 6.04 5.22 10.44
N ILE A 58 7.28 5.08 10.91
CA ILE A 58 7.65 4.17 11.99
C ILE A 58 8.15 5.03 13.14
N THR A 59 7.45 5.02 14.27
CA THR A 59 7.85 5.72 15.50
C THR A 59 8.02 4.74 16.64
N ARG A 60 8.71 5.15 17.70
CA ARG A 60 8.57 4.47 18.99
C ARG A 60 7.13 4.69 19.50
N HIS A 61 6.59 3.70 20.18
CA HIS A 61 5.36 3.86 20.95
C HIS A 61 5.78 4.30 22.34
N ASP A 62 5.65 5.59 22.62
CA ASP A 62 5.91 6.13 23.95
C ASP A 62 4.66 5.87 24.79
N HIS A 63 4.78 4.99 25.78
CA HIS A 63 3.77 4.78 26.81
C HIS A 63 3.72 6.02 27.70
N GLU A 64 2.94 7.04 27.34
CA GLU A 64 2.68 8.17 28.24
C GLU A 64 1.52 7.89 29.23
N GLU A 65 0.76 6.79 29.10
CA GLU A 65 -0.49 6.62 29.87
C GLU A 65 -0.81 5.20 30.43
N GLU A 66 0.13 4.25 30.53
CA GLU A 66 -0.16 2.97 31.21
C GLU A 66 0.93 2.59 32.23
N GLU A 67 0.72 3.01 33.48
CA GLU A 67 1.27 2.35 34.66
C GLU A 67 0.72 0.90 34.68
N ASP A 68 1.61 -0.11 34.64
CA ASP A 68 1.36 -1.53 35.00
C ASP A 68 1.49 -2.61 33.91
N SER A 69 2.01 -2.33 32.70
CA SER A 69 2.49 -3.41 31.81
C SER A 69 3.99 -3.28 31.49
N GLY A 70 4.77 -4.27 31.94
CA GLY A 70 6.22 -4.20 32.03
C GLY A 70 6.93 -3.80 30.73
N ASN A 71 7.61 -2.64 30.76
CA ASN A 71 8.80 -2.21 30.00
C ASN A 71 8.98 -2.68 28.53
N ALA A 72 7.89 -2.99 27.82
CA ALA A 72 7.94 -3.41 26.43
C ALA A 72 7.93 -2.17 25.53
N THR A 73 9.02 -1.93 24.80
CA THR A 73 9.07 -0.86 23.81
C THR A 73 8.52 -1.37 22.49
N PHE A 74 7.38 -0.83 22.05
CA PHE A 74 6.78 -1.18 20.76
C PHE A 74 7.16 -0.15 19.69
N SER A 75 7.19 -0.60 18.43
CA SER A 75 7.26 0.31 17.28
C SER A 75 5.86 0.47 16.71
N LYS A 76 5.40 1.70 16.52
CA LYS A 76 4.15 1.99 15.83
C LYS A 76 4.44 2.19 14.34
N VAL A 77 3.78 1.41 13.49
CA VAL A 77 3.85 1.55 12.03
C VAL A 77 2.53 2.15 11.55
N SER A 78 2.59 3.24 10.79
CA SER A 78 1.42 3.91 10.23
C SER A 78 1.62 4.14 8.74
N THR A 79 0.64 3.74 7.94
CA THR A 79 0.70 3.82 6.47
C THR A 79 -0.38 4.76 5.97
N CYS A 80 -0.04 5.68 5.07
CA CYS A 80 -0.98 6.54 4.39
C CYS A 80 -0.61 6.65 2.92
N TYR A 81 -1.61 6.61 2.04
CA TYR A 81 -1.41 6.74 0.61
C TYR A 81 -2.60 7.40 -0.06
N MET A 82 -2.35 7.93 -1.24
CA MET A 82 -3.33 8.60 -2.08
C MET A 82 -3.11 8.15 -3.52
N LEU A 83 -4.18 7.66 -4.13
CA LEU A 83 -4.22 7.27 -5.53
C LEU A 83 -5.01 8.32 -6.31
N THR A 84 -4.38 8.96 -7.30
CA THR A 84 -5.02 10.00 -8.12
C THR A 84 -5.21 9.51 -9.56
N PRO A 85 -6.44 9.22 -10.02
CA PRO A 85 -6.70 8.91 -11.42
C PRO A 85 -6.45 10.15 -12.28
N THR A 86 -5.69 9.98 -13.36
CA THR A 86 -5.24 11.05 -14.25
C THR A 86 -5.47 10.65 -15.70
N ALA A 87 -5.97 11.59 -16.50
CA ALA A 87 -6.13 11.40 -17.93
C ALA A 87 -4.78 11.55 -18.65
N THR A 88 -4.40 10.59 -19.48
CA THR A 88 -3.26 10.71 -20.40
C THR A 88 -3.76 11.27 -21.73
N GLY A 89 -3.87 12.60 -21.83
CA GLY A 89 -4.25 13.32 -23.05
C GLY A 89 -5.68 13.85 -23.05
N ARG A 90 -6.64 13.12 -23.63
CA ARG A 90 -8.07 13.53 -23.68
C ARG A 90 -8.71 13.47 -22.28
N LYS A 91 -9.77 14.25 -22.05
CA LYS A 91 -10.57 14.17 -20.81
C LYS A 91 -11.01 12.72 -20.53
N LEU A 92 -10.93 12.32 -19.26
CA LEU A 92 -11.44 11.04 -18.78
C LEU A 92 -12.92 10.90 -19.18
N ARG A 93 -13.26 9.73 -19.72
CA ARG A 93 -14.65 9.41 -20.00
C ARG A 93 -15.34 9.11 -18.67
N HIS A 94 -16.49 9.74 -18.43
CA HIS A 94 -17.34 9.41 -17.30
C HIS A 94 -18.33 8.31 -17.69
N ASP A 95 -17.81 7.19 -18.18
CA ASP A 95 -18.60 5.99 -18.46
C ASP A 95 -18.47 4.97 -17.31
N SER A 96 -19.41 4.02 -17.26
CA SER A 96 -19.44 2.99 -16.23
C SER A 96 -18.17 2.16 -16.21
N GLN A 97 -17.57 1.90 -17.38
CA GLN A 97 -16.35 1.12 -17.49
C GLN A 97 -15.15 1.83 -16.82
N THR A 98 -15.02 3.14 -17.01
CA THR A 98 -13.97 3.95 -16.38
C THR A 98 -14.14 3.97 -14.87
N ILE A 99 -15.38 4.12 -14.39
CA ILE A 99 -15.68 4.08 -12.95
C ILE A 99 -15.32 2.71 -12.36
N SER A 100 -15.76 1.62 -12.98
CA SER A 100 -15.45 0.26 -12.52
C SER A 100 -13.96 -0.03 -12.52
N LEU A 101 -13.21 0.48 -13.49
CA LEU A 101 -11.76 0.37 -13.51
C LEU A 101 -11.10 1.17 -12.38
N ILE A 102 -11.53 2.40 -12.12
CA ILE A 102 -11.02 3.21 -11.00
C ILE A 102 -11.26 2.50 -9.67
N ASP A 103 -12.48 1.99 -9.45
CA ASP A 103 -12.82 1.24 -8.24
C ASP A 103 -11.99 -0.03 -8.11
N PHE A 104 -11.79 -0.75 -9.22
CA PHE A 104 -10.95 -1.94 -9.24
C PHE A 104 -9.51 -1.61 -8.83
N VAL A 105 -8.89 -0.58 -9.43
CA VAL A 105 -7.51 -0.20 -9.10
C VAL A 105 -7.39 0.25 -7.66
N PHE A 106 -8.34 1.05 -7.16
CA PHE A 106 -8.35 1.48 -5.76
C PHE A 106 -8.40 0.29 -4.79
N ASN A 107 -9.31 -0.65 -5.02
CA ASN A 107 -9.45 -1.84 -4.19
C ASN A 107 -8.23 -2.76 -4.30
N ALA A 108 -7.66 -2.89 -5.50
CA ALA A 108 -6.44 -3.63 -5.77
C ALA A 108 -5.23 -3.08 -4.98
N VAL A 109 -4.99 -1.77 -5.06
CA VAL A 109 -3.90 -1.11 -4.32
C VAL A 109 -4.14 -1.24 -2.81
N SER A 110 -5.36 -1.01 -2.35
CA SER A 110 -5.71 -1.14 -0.93
C SER A 110 -5.46 -2.55 -0.39
N ALA A 111 -5.93 -3.58 -1.10
CA ALA A 111 -5.70 -4.97 -0.72
C ALA A 111 -4.21 -5.32 -0.73
N ASN A 112 -3.44 -4.83 -1.70
CA ASN A 112 -1.99 -5.04 -1.76
C ASN A 112 -1.28 -4.39 -0.56
N MET A 113 -1.67 -3.17 -0.19
CA MET A 113 -1.11 -2.47 0.97
C MET A 113 -1.42 -3.20 2.28
N SER A 114 -2.66 -3.64 2.48
CA SER A 114 -3.03 -4.45 3.66
C SER A 114 -2.23 -5.75 3.74
N MET A 115 -2.07 -6.45 2.62
CA MET A 115 -1.27 -7.68 2.57
C MET A 115 0.21 -7.41 2.90
N ILE A 116 0.78 -6.29 2.43
CA ILE A 116 2.16 -5.93 2.76
C ILE A 116 2.32 -5.67 4.27
N ILE A 117 1.37 -4.95 4.88
CA ILE A 117 1.38 -4.67 6.32
C ILE A 117 1.32 -5.98 7.12
N GLU A 118 0.37 -6.87 6.81
CA GLU A 118 0.21 -8.17 7.47
C GLU A 118 1.48 -9.03 7.33
N LYS A 119 2.12 -9.03 6.15
CA LYS A 119 3.38 -9.75 5.95
C LYS A 119 4.51 -9.21 6.82
N VAL A 120 4.62 -7.90 6.97
CA VAL A 120 5.63 -7.29 7.84
C VAL A 120 5.38 -7.70 9.29
N GLU A 121 4.13 -7.63 9.75
CA GLU A 121 3.76 -8.06 11.11
C GLU A 121 4.12 -9.53 11.36
N ASN A 122 3.71 -10.43 10.45
CA ASN A 122 4.00 -11.86 10.57
C ASN A 122 5.50 -12.16 10.61
N VAL A 123 6.31 -11.51 9.76
CA VAL A 123 7.78 -11.68 9.78
C VAL A 123 8.38 -11.21 11.10
N LEU A 124 7.91 -10.08 11.66
CA LEU A 124 8.40 -9.57 12.94
C LEU A 124 7.99 -10.46 14.12
N LEU A 125 6.77 -11.01 14.08
CA LEU A 125 6.28 -11.97 15.07
C LEU A 125 7.09 -13.27 15.03
N ASP A 126 7.30 -13.84 13.85
CA ASP A 126 8.07 -15.07 13.66
C ASP A 126 9.51 -14.90 14.18
N GLN A 127 10.17 -13.79 13.85
CA GLN A 127 11.51 -13.48 14.36
C GLN A 127 11.56 -13.41 15.88
N THR A 128 10.52 -12.87 16.52
CA THR A 128 10.43 -12.78 17.98
C THR A 128 10.25 -14.16 18.60
N ILE A 129 9.35 -14.98 18.06
CA ILE A 129 9.12 -16.37 18.51
C ILE A 129 10.41 -17.21 18.37
N HIS A 130 11.12 -17.10 17.25
CA HIS A 130 12.37 -17.84 17.02
C HIS A 130 13.49 -17.43 17.98
N LYS A 131 13.60 -16.13 18.33
CA LYS A 131 14.54 -15.67 19.35
C LYS A 131 14.23 -16.25 20.73
N HIS A 132 12.95 -16.31 21.12
CA HIS A 132 12.56 -16.89 22.41
C HIS A 132 12.77 -18.40 22.50
N LYS A 133 12.66 -19.14 21.40
CA LYS A 133 12.91 -20.60 21.37
C LYS A 133 14.40 -20.97 21.37
N SER A 134 15.30 -20.01 21.11
CA SER A 134 16.75 -20.24 21.04
C SER A 134 17.48 -19.84 22.32
N CYS A 135 16.75 -19.51 23.38
CA CYS A 135 17.26 -19.11 24.69
C CYS A 135 16.94 -20.19 25.72
#